data_AF-A0A519MTQ1-F1
#
_entry.id   AF-A0A519MTQ1-F1
#
_cell.length_a   1.000
_cell.length_b   1.000
_cell.length_c   1.000
_cell.angle_alpha   90.00
_cell.angle_beta   90.00
_cell.angle_gamma   90.00
#
_symmetry.space_group_name_H-M   'P 1'
#
loop_
_entity.id
_entity.type
_entity.pdbx_description
1 polymer ?
#
loop_
_entity_poly.entity_id
_entity_poly.type
_entity_poly.pdbx_seq_one_letter_code
_entity_poly.pdbx_strand_id
1 'polypeptide(L)'
;DFILSVEIVIIALGTVMDKTLTTQILTVSVVAILATVGVYGLVALIVRMDDAGYNLIKRSNNKGFFAMLGQLLVKLLPIIIKLLAIVGTIALLLVAGGIFSHNIDYFHHLLPNVPTIAKEFLLGLGAGIVAVIIVLTAKKVIGLFKK
;
A
#
# COMPACT_ATOMS: atom_id res chain seq x y z
N ASP A 1 1.75 5.84 -4.82
CA ASP A 1 1.17 7.00 -4.13
C ASP A 1 -0.33 6.84 -3.92
N PHE A 2 -1.16 6.97 -4.96
CA PHE A 2 -2.62 6.88 -4.85
C PHE A 2 -3.13 5.67 -4.04
N ILE A 3 -2.61 4.48 -4.34
CA ILE A 3 -2.97 3.25 -3.62
C ILE A 3 -2.63 3.33 -2.13
N LEU A 4 -1.46 3.88 -1.80
CA LEU A 4 -0.93 3.98 -0.44
C LEU A 4 -1.68 5.05 0.37
N SER A 5 -2.08 6.14 -0.28
CA SER A 5 -2.94 7.16 0.32
C SER A 5 -4.35 6.63 0.63
N VAL A 6 -4.96 5.88 -0.29
CA VAL A 6 -6.27 5.23 -0.06
C VAL A 6 -6.21 4.19 1.05
N GLU A 7 -5.11 3.43 1.13
CA GLU A 7 -4.88 2.45 2.18
C GLU A 7 -4.89 3.07 3.59
N ILE A 8 -4.13 4.14 3.80
CA ILE A 8 -4.07 4.84 5.10
C ILE A 8 -5.47 5.37 5.50
N VAL A 9 -6.23 5.86 4.53
CA VAL A 9 -7.61 6.34 4.73
C VAL A 9 -8.53 5.20 5.16
N ILE A 10 -8.43 4.02 4.55
CA ILE A 10 -9.23 2.84 4.90
C ILE A 10 -8.87 2.34 6.30
N ILE A 11 -7.58 2.30 6.66
CA ILE A 11 -7.14 1.95 8.03
C ILE A 11 -7.76 2.91 9.04
N ALA A 12 -7.66 4.21 8.78
CA ALA A 12 -8.22 5.23 9.66
C ALA A 12 -9.73 5.06 9.82
N LEU A 13 -10.46 4.87 8.72
CA LEU A 13 -11.90 4.59 8.76
C LEU A 13 -12.20 3.35 9.60
N GLY A 14 -11.44 2.27 9.42
CA GLY A 14 -11.56 1.02 10.18
C GLY A 14 -11.48 1.22 11.70
N THR A 15 -10.58 2.10 12.16
CA THR A 15 -10.40 2.37 13.61
C THR A 15 -11.51 3.19 14.26
N VAL A 16 -12.33 3.88 13.47
CA VAL A 16 -13.43 4.72 13.96
C VAL A 16 -14.81 4.21 13.56
N MET A 17 -14.90 2.98 13.03
CA MET A 17 -16.17 2.39 12.56
C MET A 17 -17.27 2.37 13.64
N ASP A 18 -16.90 2.25 14.92
CA ASP A 18 -17.86 2.21 16.04
C ASP A 18 -18.19 3.60 16.64
N LYS A 19 -17.67 4.69 16.04
CA LYS A 19 -17.90 6.07 16.50
C LYS A 19 -19.03 6.75 15.73
N THR A 20 -19.49 7.89 16.23
CA THR A 20 -20.52 8.69 15.55
C THR A 20 -20.03 9.16 14.19
N LEU A 21 -20.96 9.34 13.25
CA LEU A 21 -20.65 9.78 11.88
C LEU A 21 -19.81 11.07 11.86
N THR A 22 -20.09 12.00 12.78
CA THR A 22 -19.33 13.25 12.91
C THR A 22 -17.86 12.99 13.24
N THR A 23 -17.57 12.09 14.18
CA THR A 23 -16.20 11.70 14.53
C THR A 23 -15.51 11.01 13.36
N GLN A 24 -16.21 10.09 12.67
CA GLN A 24 -15.65 9.41 11.50
C GLN A 24 -15.23 10.39 10.41
N ILE A 25 -16.13 11.30 10.01
CA ILE A 25 -15.86 12.30 8.97
C ILE A 25 -14.65 13.15 9.35
N LEU A 26 -14.60 13.63 10.58
CA LEU A 26 -13.53 14.50 11.04
C LEU A 26 -12.18 13.78 11.06
N THR A 27 -12.12 12.59 11.66
CA THR A 27 -10.88 11.80 11.73
C THR A 27 -10.40 11.40 10.35
N VAL A 28 -11.27 10.85 9.50
CA VAL A 28 -10.90 10.40 8.16
C VAL A 28 -10.47 11.57 7.27
N SER A 29 -11.11 12.74 7.38
CA SER A 29 -10.71 13.94 6.62
C SER A 29 -9.31 14.43 7.02
N VAL A 30 -9.02 14.49 8.33
CA VAL A 30 -7.68 14.89 8.81
C VAL A 30 -6.63 13.90 8.34
N VAL A 31 -6.89 12.59 8.50
CA VAL A 31 -5.95 11.56 8.05
C VAL A 31 -5.77 11.59 6.53
N ALA A 32 -6.82 11.82 5.76
CA ALA A 32 -6.72 11.92 4.30
C ALA A 32 -5.81 13.07 3.85
N ILE A 33 -5.91 14.23 4.50
CA ILE A 33 -5.03 15.38 4.22
C ILE A 33 -3.58 15.03 4.61
N LEU A 34 -3.37 14.48 5.81
CA LEU A 34 -2.04 14.09 6.28
C LEU A 34 -1.40 13.03 5.39
N ALA A 35 -2.16 12.01 4.97
CA ALA A 35 -1.70 10.98 4.05
C ALA A 35 -1.34 11.58 2.68
N THR A 36 -2.16 12.49 2.15
CA THR A 36 -1.86 13.16 0.88
C THR A 36 -0.56 13.95 0.96
N VAL A 37 -0.38 14.77 1.99
CA VAL A 37 0.85 15.55 2.14
C VAL A 37 2.05 14.63 2.42
N GLY A 38 1.88 13.63 3.29
CA GLY A 38 2.94 12.73 3.71
C GLY A 38 3.44 11.83 2.59
N VAL A 39 2.55 11.18 1.85
CA VAL A 39 2.92 10.23 0.78
C VAL A 39 3.49 10.98 -0.42
N TYR A 40 2.83 12.05 -0.88
CA TYR A 40 3.36 12.85 -1.99
C TYR A 40 4.67 13.54 -1.60
N GLY A 41 4.80 14.01 -0.36
CA GLY A 41 6.04 14.58 0.17
C GLY A 41 7.19 13.57 0.19
N LEU A 42 6.93 12.35 0.65
CA LEU A 42 7.92 11.26 0.65
C LEU A 42 8.34 10.90 -0.78
N VAL A 43 7.37 10.75 -1.70
CA VAL A 43 7.67 10.44 -3.11
C VAL A 43 8.47 11.58 -3.75
N ALA A 44 8.11 12.83 -3.49
CA ALA A 44 8.85 13.99 -3.98
C ALA A 44 10.29 14.02 -3.44
N LEU A 45 10.51 13.62 -2.18
CA LEU A 45 11.85 13.51 -1.61
C LEU A 45 12.66 12.41 -2.29
N ILE A 46 12.07 11.23 -2.52
CA ILE A 46 12.73 10.11 -3.22
C ILE A 46 13.14 10.53 -4.62
N VAL A 47 12.25 11.19 -5.38
CA VAL A 47 12.56 11.70 -6.72
C VAL A 47 13.62 12.79 -6.68
N ARG A 48 13.57 13.71 -5.70
CA ARG A 48 14.59 14.75 -5.53
C ARG A 48 15.97 14.16 -5.25
N MET A 49 16.04 13.05 -4.51
CA MET A 49 17.29 12.36 -4.22
C MET A 49 17.94 11.77 -5.49
N ASP A 50 17.12 11.31 -6.44
CA ASP A 50 17.58 10.83 -7.76
C ASP A 50 18.11 11.97 -8.62
N ASP A 51 17.36 13.07 -8.74
CA ASP A 51 17.81 14.28 -9.45
C ASP A 51 19.11 14.83 -8.86
N ALA A 52 19.22 14.87 -7.52
CA ALA A 52 20.42 15.29 -6.82
C ALA A 52 21.59 14.34 -7.08
N GLY A 53 21.35 13.03 -7.09
CA GLY A 53 22.33 12.01 -7.44
C GLY A 53 22.85 12.20 -8.87
N TYR A 54 21.97 12.39 -9.84
CA TYR A 54 22.34 12.66 -11.22
C TYR A 54 23.15 13.95 -11.37
N ASN A 55 22.74 15.03 -10.70
CA ASN A 55 23.47 16.30 -10.73
C ASN A 55 24.88 16.17 -10.12
N LEU A 56 25.04 15.34 -9.09
CA LEU A 56 26.33 15.05 -8.47
C LEU A 56 27.27 14.26 -9.41
N ILE A 57 26.74 13.30 -10.17
CA ILE A 57 27.50 12.57 -11.21
C ILE A 57 27.97 13.55 -12.29
N LYS A 58 27.09 14.43 -12.76
CA LYS A 58 27.40 15.41 -13.81
C LYS A 58 28.49 16.39 -13.36
N ARG A 59 28.41 16.90 -12.13
CA ARG A 59 29.40 17.85 -11.57
C ARG A 59 30.77 17.23 -11.30
N SER A 60 30.84 15.93 -11.04
CA SER A 60 32.08 15.21 -10.75
C SER A 60 32.80 14.67 -12.00
N ASN A 61 32.35 15.04 -13.21
CA ASN A 61 32.87 14.49 -14.47
C ASN A 61 32.95 12.95 -14.47
N ASN A 62 32.00 12.30 -13.77
CA ASN A 62 31.92 10.85 -13.64
C ASN A 62 33.17 10.21 -12.99
N LYS A 63 33.95 10.97 -12.20
CA LYS A 63 35.16 10.50 -11.51
C LYS A 63 35.16 10.86 -10.03
N GLY A 64 35.72 9.97 -9.21
CA GLY A 64 35.89 10.18 -7.77
C GLY A 64 34.69 9.78 -6.91
N PHE A 65 34.83 10.00 -5.60
CA PHE A 65 33.87 9.56 -4.58
C PHE A 65 32.45 10.13 -4.78
N PHE A 66 32.35 11.39 -5.20
CA PHE A 66 31.05 12.04 -5.47
C PHE A 66 30.29 11.41 -6.65
N ALA A 67 30.99 10.95 -7.69
CA ALA A 67 30.38 10.22 -8.80
C ALA A 67 29.83 8.87 -8.34
N MET A 68 30.59 8.16 -7.51
CA MET A 68 30.17 6.87 -6.94
C MET A 68 28.95 7.01 -6.04
N LEU A 69 28.93 8.02 -5.16
CA LEU A 69 27.76 8.32 -4.33
C LEU A 69 26.54 8.69 -5.18
N GLY A 70 26.70 9.55 -6.19
CA GLY A 70 25.60 9.92 -7.08
C GLY A 70 25.03 8.71 -7.84
N GLN A 71 25.88 7.82 -8.35
CA GLN A 71 25.46 6.58 -9.00
C GLN A 71 24.73 5.65 -8.04
N LEU A 72 25.15 5.58 -6.77
CA LEU A 72 24.48 4.79 -5.75
C LEU A 72 23.08 5.34 -5.45
N LEU A 73 22.93 6.66 -5.28
CA LEU A 73 21.62 7.30 -5.04
C LEU A 73 20.63 7.01 -6.18
N VAL A 74 21.07 7.16 -7.44
CA VAL A 74 20.23 6.90 -8.62
C VAL A 74 19.85 5.42 -8.73
N LYS A 75 20.80 4.51 -8.45
CA LYS A 75 20.53 3.07 -8.45
C LYS A 75 19.60 2.60 -7.33
N LEU A 76 19.53 3.33 -6.22
CA LEU A 76 18.65 3.00 -5.11
C LEU A 76 17.18 3.35 -5.39
N LEU A 77 16.89 4.39 -6.19
CA LEU A 77 15.52 4.77 -6.53
C LEU A 77 14.64 3.60 -7.04
N PRO A 78 15.05 2.81 -8.06
CA PRO A 78 14.22 1.70 -8.54
C PRO A 78 14.03 0.59 -7.50
N ILE A 79 15.00 0.41 -6.60
CA ILE A 79 14.92 -0.57 -5.52
C ILE A 79 13.89 -0.11 -4.47
N ILE A 80 13.95 1.16 -4.06
CA ILE A 80 13.01 1.76 -3.12
C ILE A 80 11.58 1.64 -3.65
N ILE A 81 11.35 1.99 -4.92
CA ILE A 81 10.02 1.91 -5.54
C ILE A 81 9.50 0.46 -5.55
N LYS A 82 10.36 -0.53 -5.87
CA LYS A 82 9.98 -1.95 -5.85
C LYS A 82 9.66 -2.44 -4.44
N LEU A 83 10.47 -2.06 -3.44
CA LEU A 83 10.23 -2.43 -2.05
C LEU A 83 8.92 -1.83 -1.53
N LEU A 84 8.65 -0.55 -1.83
CA LEU A 84 7.38 0.10 -1.49
C LEU A 84 6.19 -0.63 -2.11
N ALA A 85 6.31 -1.14 -3.33
CA ALA A 85 5.24 -1.91 -3.98
C ALA A 85 4.97 -3.25 -3.26
N ILE A 86 6.03 -3.98 -2.87
CA ILE A 86 5.90 -5.24 -2.15
C ILE A 86 5.29 -5.00 -0.76
N VAL A 87 5.84 -4.03 -0.02
CA VAL A 87 5.35 -3.65 1.31
C VAL A 87 3.89 -3.21 1.25
N GLY A 88 3.54 -2.35 0.29
CA GLY A 88 2.15 -1.91 0.10
C GLY A 88 1.21 -3.07 -0.26
N THR A 89 1.66 -4.05 -1.04
CA THR A 89 0.83 -5.22 -1.35
C THR A 89 0.57 -6.07 -0.10
N ILE A 90 1.60 -6.32 0.71
CA ILE A 90 1.46 -7.07 1.97
C ILE A 90 0.55 -6.31 2.94
N ALA A 91 0.73 -4.99 3.04
CA ALA A 91 -0.05 -4.15 3.92
C ALA A 91 -1.53 -4.14 3.50
N LEU A 92 -1.85 -4.00 2.21
CA LEU A 92 -3.23 -4.13 1.71
C LEU A 92 -3.87 -5.49 2.04
N LEU A 93 -3.13 -6.59 1.93
CA LEU A 93 -3.63 -7.92 2.30
C LEU A 93 -3.95 -8.00 3.79
N LEU A 94 -3.06 -7.48 4.65
CA LEU A 94 -3.25 -7.43 6.09
C LEU A 94 -4.44 -6.54 6.48
N VAL A 95 -4.53 -5.34 5.91
CA VAL A 95 -5.60 -4.38 6.19
C VAL A 95 -6.95 -4.94 5.77
N ALA A 96 -7.06 -5.50 4.57
CA ALA A 96 -8.29 -6.15 4.12
C ALA A 96 -8.65 -7.33 5.03
N GLY A 97 -7.67 -8.19 5.36
CA GLY A 97 -7.85 -9.30 6.29
C GLY A 97 -8.32 -8.88 7.68
N GLY A 98 -7.79 -7.78 8.20
CA GLY A 98 -8.20 -7.18 9.47
C GLY A 98 -9.65 -6.72 9.46
N ILE A 99 -10.11 -6.08 8.37
CA ILE A 99 -11.53 -5.71 8.20
C ILE A 99 -12.42 -6.95 8.25
N PHE A 100 -12.06 -8.03 7.54
CA PHE A 100 -12.86 -9.27 7.55
C PHE A 100 -12.82 -9.98 8.90
N SER A 101 -11.66 -10.05 9.56
CA SER A 101 -11.55 -10.71 10.86
C SER A 101 -12.39 -10.01 11.93
N HIS A 102 -12.52 -8.68 11.89
CA HIS A 102 -13.32 -7.94 12.87
C HIS A 102 -14.83 -7.98 12.57
N ASN A 103 -15.24 -8.08 11.30
CA ASN A 103 -16.65 -8.08 10.92
C ASN A 103 -17.29 -9.47 10.91
N ILE A 104 -16.51 -10.53 11.05
CA ILE A 104 -17.00 -11.91 10.97
C ILE A 104 -16.57 -12.65 12.25
N ASP A 105 -17.43 -12.62 13.27
CA ASP A 105 -17.27 -13.34 14.54
C ASP A 105 -16.95 -14.83 14.35
N TYR A 106 -17.44 -15.43 13.26
CA TYR A 106 -17.22 -16.83 12.89
C TYR A 106 -15.75 -17.22 12.78
N PHE A 107 -14.86 -16.30 12.38
CA PHE A 107 -13.42 -16.59 12.25
C PHE A 107 -12.67 -16.59 13.59
N HIS A 108 -13.25 -16.08 14.67
CA HIS A 108 -12.64 -16.15 16.00
C HIS A 108 -12.64 -17.57 16.57
N HIS A 109 -13.53 -18.45 16.10
CA HIS A 109 -13.68 -19.81 16.63
C HIS A 109 -12.91 -20.88 15.84
N LEU A 110 -12.54 -20.58 14.58
CA LEU A 110 -11.88 -21.55 13.68
C LEU A 110 -10.35 -21.63 13.87
N LEU A 111 -9.70 -20.60 14.42
CA LEU A 111 -8.23 -20.53 14.56
C LEU A 111 -7.80 -19.86 15.89
N PRO A 112 -8.09 -20.47 17.06
CA PRO A 112 -7.77 -19.87 18.36
C PRO A 112 -6.25 -19.74 18.66
N ASN A 113 -5.41 -20.52 17.98
CA ASN A 113 -3.96 -20.59 18.24
C ASN A 113 -3.07 -19.94 17.16
N VAL A 114 -3.66 -19.23 16.19
CA VAL A 114 -2.90 -18.59 15.10
C VAL A 114 -2.63 -17.12 15.44
N PRO A 115 -1.39 -16.62 15.28
CA PRO A 115 -1.09 -15.20 15.44
C PRO A 115 -2.00 -14.33 14.56
N THR A 116 -2.47 -13.20 15.11
CA THR A 116 -3.41 -12.28 14.43
C THR A 116 -2.95 -11.86 13.04
N ILE A 117 -1.68 -11.49 12.91
CA ILE A 117 -1.05 -11.13 11.62
C ILE A 117 -1.14 -12.26 10.59
N ALA A 118 -0.90 -13.51 10.99
CA ALA A 118 -0.99 -14.64 10.07
C ALA A 118 -2.44 -14.92 9.66
N LYS A 119 -3.38 -14.79 10.60
CA LYS A 119 -4.81 -14.95 10.35
C LYS A 119 -5.32 -13.87 9.38
N GLU A 120 -5.03 -12.61 9.62
CA GLU A 120 -5.43 -11.50 8.76
C GLU A 120 -4.83 -11.65 7.36
N PHE A 121 -3.53 -11.97 7.27
CA PHE A 121 -2.89 -12.20 5.99
C PHE A 121 -3.57 -13.32 5.19
N LEU A 122 -3.85 -14.47 5.83
CA LEU A 122 -4.51 -15.61 5.17
C LEU A 122 -5.94 -15.27 4.74
N LEU A 123 -6.70 -14.56 5.56
CA LEU A 123 -8.05 -14.12 5.23
C LEU A 123 -8.05 -13.13 4.07
N GLY A 124 -7.17 -12.12 4.11
CA GLY A 124 -7.03 -11.15 3.03
C GLY A 124 -6.61 -11.81 1.72
N LEU A 125 -5.67 -12.77 1.78
CA LEU A 125 -5.20 -13.52 0.62
C LEU A 125 -6.29 -14.44 0.05
N GLY A 126 -7.03 -15.15 0.92
CA GLY A 126 -8.17 -15.97 0.52
C GLY A 126 -9.29 -15.16 -0.14
N ALA A 127 -9.71 -14.06 0.48
CA ALA A 127 -10.70 -13.14 -0.07
C ALA A 127 -10.24 -12.54 -1.41
N GLY A 128 -8.96 -12.15 -1.49
CA GLY A 128 -8.35 -11.64 -2.72
C GLY A 128 -8.39 -12.65 -3.87
N ILE A 129 -8.02 -13.91 -3.61
CA ILE A 129 -8.09 -14.99 -4.62
C ILE A 129 -9.53 -15.19 -5.09
N VAL A 130 -10.49 -15.28 -4.16
CA VAL A 130 -11.92 -15.44 -4.50
C VAL A 130 -12.41 -14.29 -5.37
N ALA A 131 -12.07 -13.04 -5.01
CA ALA A 131 -12.44 -11.87 -5.79
C ALA A 131 -11.85 -11.92 -7.21
N VAL A 132 -10.57 -12.30 -7.35
CA VAL A 132 -9.92 -12.47 -8.66
C VAL A 132 -10.63 -13.54 -9.49
N ILE A 133 -10.96 -14.68 -8.90
CA ILE A 133 -11.70 -15.76 -9.60
C ILE A 133 -13.05 -15.25 -10.08
N ILE A 134 -13.81 -14.55 -9.24
CA ILE A 134 -15.11 -13.98 -9.59
C ILE A 134 -14.98 -13.01 -10.78
N VAL A 135 -14.02 -12.08 -10.71
CA VAL A 135 -13.81 -11.07 -11.78
C VAL A 135 -13.38 -11.73 -13.09
N LEU A 136 -12.48 -12.71 -13.04
CA LEU A 136 -12.05 -13.43 -14.24
C LEU A 136 -13.21 -14.21 -14.86
N THR A 137 -14.04 -14.86 -14.04
CA THR A 137 -15.21 -15.60 -14.49
C THR A 137 -16.25 -14.66 -15.10
N ALA A 138 -16.55 -13.55 -14.44
CA ALA A 138 -17.47 -12.52 -14.95
C ALA A 138 -16.99 -11.93 -16.29
N LYS A 139 -15.69 -11.61 -16.40
CA LYS A 139 -15.11 -11.11 -17.65
C LYS A 139 -15.22 -12.13 -18.79
N LYS A 140 -15.02 -13.42 -18.49
CA LYS A 140 -15.17 -14.51 -19.45
C LYS A 140 -16.63 -14.65 -19.92
N VAL A 141 -17.59 -14.59 -18.99
CA VAL A 141 -19.03 -14.64 -19.30
C VAL A 141 -19.46 -13.44 -20.15
N ILE A 142 -19.09 -12.22 -19.76
CA ILE A 142 -19.41 -11.02 -20.55
C ILE A 142 -18.78 -11.08 -21.95
N GLY A 143 -17.55 -11.60 -22.06
CA GLY A 143 -16.88 -11.81 -23.34
C GLY A 143 -17.58 -12.83 -24.24
N LEU A 144 -18.27 -13.82 -23.67
CA LEU A 144 -19.11 -14.79 -24.39
C LEU A 144 -20.40 -14.16 -24.92
N PHE A 145 -20.98 -13.18 -24.23
CA PHE A 145 -22.19 -12.47 -24.66
C PHE A 145 -21.93 -11.30 -25.64
N LYS A 146 -20.68 -10.80 -25.70
CA LYS A 146 -20.27 -9.75 -26.67
C LYS A 146 -19.77 -10.31 -28.00
N LYS A 147 -19.77 -11.62 -28.18
CA LYS A 147 -19.35 -12.32 -29.40
C LYS A 147 -20.57 -12.84 -30.14
#